data_AF-A0A5B1QCT6-F1
#
_entry.id   AF-A0A5B1QCT6-F1
#
_cell.length_a   1.000
_cell.length_b   1.000
_cell.length_c   1.000
_cell.angle_alpha   90.00
_cell.angle_beta   90.00
_cell.angle_gamma   90.00
#
_symmetry.space_group_name_H-M   'P 1'
#
loop_
_entity.id
_entity.type
_entity.pdbx_description
1 polymer ?
#
loop_
_entity_poly.entity_id
_entity_poly.type
_entity_poly.pdbx_seq_one_letter_code
_entity_poly.pdbx_strand_id
1 'polypeptide(L)'
;MAMALIPARHPRYTIILGVLLVTAFFFLLPGSPYPYSESTYVAPDALHNGIVQVDNSLTARVKRSERVYQKMVKRREGLIRKFGPNPREIVSFPPDKAPWPAYTVWDFFPPAFSCPHTVERIGALGDGGKWLCGIDRLQEKPDCIVYSIGSAASASFEAELLARTRHCQVWAYDFTTKGFGDEVTRPHASEFFRLFADPLLPEFYSSAPGIEDTETGTAGEEREYWDDRSLKARTHFKPWVVAGREQLAPGDEPKMYTIQSLMRMNGHMHIDVLKVDIEGWEFDTLRSFLGAAEDGTLPVGQMIIELHLWDRPFYDLLALWERLERAGMRATSREINLVYANYNRGVGAELVEYTFMNVKNGNIFVADRAAPSIEKDVREDDD
;
A
#
# COMPACT_ATOMS: atom_id res chain seq x y z
N MET A 1 -55.73 44.31 1.70
CA MET A 1 -56.85 43.49 1.16
C MET A 1 -56.32 42.11 0.78
N ALA A 2 -56.79 41.08 1.50
CA ALA A 2 -56.93 39.67 1.12
C ALA A 2 -55.69 38.86 0.61
N MET A 3 -54.83 38.39 1.53
CA MET A 3 -54.16 37.09 1.42
C MET A 3 -54.45 36.24 2.67
N ALA A 4 -55.64 35.65 2.70
CA ALA A 4 -56.00 34.52 3.54
C ALA A 4 -57.20 33.85 2.85
N LEU A 5 -57.44 32.56 3.12
CA LEU A 5 -58.54 31.72 2.60
C LEU A 5 -58.16 30.69 1.51
N ILE A 6 -56.98 30.05 1.57
CA ILE A 6 -56.86 28.70 1.01
C ILE A 6 -57.43 27.63 1.98
N PRO A 7 -57.16 27.64 3.30
CA PRO A 7 -57.67 26.57 4.17
C PRO A 7 -59.17 26.71 4.53
N ALA A 8 -59.81 27.83 4.19
CA ALA A 8 -61.18 28.13 4.63
C ALA A 8 -62.28 27.87 3.58
N ARG A 9 -61.94 27.73 2.29
CA ARG A 9 -62.96 27.50 1.25
C ARG A 9 -63.26 26.02 1.01
N HIS A 10 -62.28 25.15 1.25
CA HIS A 10 -62.34 23.74 0.85
C HIS A 10 -61.67 22.82 1.89
N PRO A 11 -62.13 22.81 3.15
CA PRO A 11 -61.46 22.09 4.24
C PRO A 11 -61.31 20.59 3.96
N ARG A 12 -62.26 19.99 3.24
CA ARG A 12 -62.19 18.58 2.81
C ARG A 12 -61.00 18.31 1.90
N TYR A 13 -60.73 19.19 0.94
CA TYR A 13 -59.63 19.01 -0.01
C TYR A 13 -58.27 19.30 0.64
N THR A 14 -58.21 20.26 1.58
CA THR A 14 -57.00 20.52 2.36
C THR A 14 -56.67 19.35 3.28
N ILE A 15 -57.67 18.74 3.91
CA ILE A 15 -57.50 17.52 4.72
C ILE A 15 -57.07 16.36 3.84
N ILE A 16 -57.72 16.14 2.69
CA ILE A 16 -57.35 15.06 1.75
C ILE A 16 -55.92 15.24 1.25
N LEU A 17 -55.52 16.46 0.86
CA LEU A 17 -54.16 16.72 0.43
C LEU A 17 -53.15 16.50 1.56
N GLY A 18 -53.47 16.93 2.79
CA GLY A 18 -52.64 16.66 3.96
C GLY A 18 -52.48 15.16 4.23
N VAL A 19 -53.57 14.39 4.17
CA VAL A 19 -53.56 12.93 4.31
C VAL A 19 -52.72 12.31 3.19
N LEU A 20 -52.92 12.72 1.93
CA LEU A 20 -52.14 12.20 0.79
C LEU A 20 -50.64 12.48 0.93
N LEU A 21 -50.26 13.68 1.37
CA LEU A 21 -48.86 14.03 1.59
C LEU A 21 -48.24 13.26 2.76
N VAL A 22 -48.95 13.09 3.88
CA VAL A 22 -48.50 12.26 5.01
C VAL A 22 -48.39 10.79 4.61
N THR A 23 -49.34 10.29 3.82
CA THR A 23 -49.35 8.91 3.33
C THR A 23 -48.23 8.67 2.33
N ALA A 24 -48.02 9.58 1.37
CA ALA A 24 -46.90 9.53 0.45
C ALA A 24 -45.56 9.63 1.19
N PHE A 25 -45.44 10.48 2.21
CA PHE A 25 -44.26 10.51 3.07
C PHE A 25 -44.06 9.18 3.80
N PHE A 26 -45.13 8.54 4.31
CA PHE A 26 -45.05 7.24 4.96
C PHE A 26 -44.65 6.09 4.02
N PHE A 27 -45.07 6.14 2.75
CA PHE A 27 -44.71 5.14 1.73
C PHE A 27 -43.35 5.40 1.06
N LEU A 28 -42.87 6.65 1.05
CA LEU A 28 -41.58 7.04 0.46
C LEU A 28 -40.44 7.12 1.49
N LEU A 29 -40.73 7.09 2.79
CA LEU A 29 -39.74 6.78 3.81
C LEU A 29 -39.20 5.36 3.53
N PRO A 30 -37.87 5.14 3.55
CA PRO A 30 -37.28 3.83 3.30
C PRO A 30 -37.50 2.91 4.49
N GLY A 31 -38.75 2.49 4.71
CA GLY A 31 -39.12 1.36 5.54
C GLY A 31 -39.01 0.10 4.69
N SER A 32 -37.78 -0.34 4.42
CA SER A 32 -37.46 -1.57 3.71
C SER A 32 -38.21 -2.77 4.31
N PRO A 33 -39.18 -3.40 3.60
CA PRO A 33 -39.74 -4.68 3.99
C PRO A 33 -39.02 -5.75 3.18
N TYR A 34 -37.70 -5.89 3.36
CA TYR A 34 -37.02 -7.11 2.93
C TYR A 34 -37.04 -8.09 4.10
N PRO A 35 -37.75 -9.23 3.98
CA PRO A 35 -37.58 -10.31 4.92
C PRO A 35 -36.18 -10.90 4.69
N TYR A 36 -35.21 -10.44 5.47
CA TYR A 36 -33.97 -11.19 5.62
C TYR A 36 -34.33 -12.49 6.34
N SER A 37 -34.48 -13.55 5.55
CA SER A 37 -34.46 -14.91 6.04
C SER A 37 -33.29 -15.07 7.00
N GLU A 38 -33.58 -15.50 8.22
CA GLU A 38 -32.59 -15.96 9.21
C GLU A 38 -31.67 -16.99 8.55
N SER A 39 -30.51 -16.54 8.09
CA SER A 39 -29.32 -17.36 8.08
C SER A 39 -28.53 -16.90 9.28
N THR A 40 -28.52 -17.76 10.29
CA THR A 40 -27.90 -17.61 11.60
C THR A 40 -26.50 -16.98 11.54
N TYR A 41 -26.44 -15.66 11.65
CA TYR A 41 -25.29 -14.96 12.20
C TYR A 41 -25.75 -14.36 13.52
N VAL A 42 -25.46 -15.07 14.61
CA VAL A 42 -25.63 -14.56 15.97
C VAL A 42 -24.75 -13.31 16.07
N ALA A 43 -25.36 -12.13 15.97
CA ALA A 43 -24.72 -10.91 16.43
C ALA A 43 -24.49 -11.07 17.94
N PRO A 44 -23.32 -10.72 18.47
CA PRO A 44 -23.09 -10.79 19.92
C PRO A 44 -24.13 -9.92 20.65
N ASP A 45 -24.71 -10.44 21.74
CA ASP A 45 -25.74 -9.81 22.60
C ASP A 45 -25.42 -8.38 23.08
N ALA A 46 -24.19 -7.90 22.86
CA ALA A 46 -23.74 -6.56 23.23
C ALA A 46 -24.39 -5.41 22.41
N LEU A 47 -25.10 -5.70 21.31
CA LEU A 47 -25.61 -4.66 20.41
C LEU A 47 -27.05 -4.21 20.70
N HIS A 48 -27.69 -4.68 21.78
CA HIS A 48 -29.10 -4.34 22.01
C HIS A 48 -29.32 -3.01 22.74
N ASN A 49 -28.32 -2.42 23.42
CA ASN A 49 -28.52 -1.20 24.23
C ASN A 49 -27.30 -0.26 24.35
N GLY A 50 -26.27 -0.37 23.51
CA GLY A 50 -25.04 0.43 23.64
C GLY A 50 -24.68 1.20 22.38
N ILE A 51 -24.36 2.49 22.52
CA ILE A 51 -23.59 3.22 21.50
C ILE A 51 -22.25 2.50 21.37
N VAL A 52 -22.01 1.83 20.24
CA VAL A 52 -20.71 1.20 19.96
C VAL A 52 -19.70 2.30 19.66
N GLN A 53 -18.94 2.72 20.67
CA GLN A 53 -17.74 3.53 20.48
C GLN A 53 -16.70 2.67 19.79
N VAL A 54 -16.48 2.89 18.48
CA VAL A 54 -15.45 2.19 17.73
C VAL A 54 -14.12 2.89 17.99
N ASP A 55 -13.21 2.22 18.68
CA ASP A 55 -11.82 2.68 18.81
C ASP A 55 -11.17 2.74 17.41
N ASN A 56 -10.85 3.97 17.01
CA ASN A 56 -10.27 4.35 15.73
C ASN A 56 -8.78 4.70 15.83
N SER A 57 -8.15 4.47 16.99
CA SER A 57 -6.69 4.60 17.15
C SER A 57 -5.94 3.74 16.13
N LEU A 58 -4.72 4.15 15.78
CA LEU A 58 -3.86 3.40 14.87
C LEU A 58 -3.68 1.95 15.35
N THR A 59 -3.39 1.77 16.63
CA THR A 59 -3.25 0.44 17.26
C THR A 59 -4.52 -0.39 17.12
N ALA A 60 -5.71 0.18 17.31
CA ALA A 60 -6.97 -0.53 17.16
C ALA A 60 -7.26 -0.92 15.71
N ARG A 61 -6.94 -0.04 14.74
CA ARG A 61 -7.05 -0.34 13.29
C ARG A 61 -6.12 -1.48 12.90
N VAL A 62 -4.85 -1.42 13.29
CA VAL A 62 -3.86 -2.49 13.06
C VAL A 62 -4.31 -3.81 13.68
N LYS A 63 -4.73 -3.81 14.94
CA LYS A 63 -5.20 -5.03 15.64
C LYS A 63 -6.47 -5.62 15.01
N ARG A 64 -7.37 -4.78 14.50
CA ARG A 64 -8.57 -5.23 13.78
C ARG A 64 -8.19 -5.86 12.44
N SER A 65 -7.30 -5.22 11.70
CA SER A 65 -6.78 -5.72 10.43
C SER A 65 -6.05 -7.06 10.59
N GLU A 66 -5.22 -7.20 11.63
CA GLU A 66 -4.55 -8.46 11.94
C GLU A 66 -5.55 -9.60 12.21
N ARG A 67 -6.64 -9.34 12.94
CA ARG A 67 -7.69 -10.35 13.14
C ARG A 67 -8.35 -10.80 11.83
N VAL A 68 -8.56 -9.87 10.90
CA VAL A 68 -9.11 -10.18 9.56
C VAL A 68 -8.10 -11.01 8.75
N TYR A 69 -6.82 -10.64 8.80
CA TYR A 69 -5.77 -11.39 8.13
C TYR A 69 -5.63 -12.83 8.65
N GLN A 70 -5.61 -13.01 9.98
CA GLN A 70 -5.54 -14.35 10.59
C GLN A 70 -6.75 -15.21 10.26
N LYS A 71 -7.93 -14.61 10.13
CA LYS A 71 -9.13 -15.31 9.62
C LYS A 71 -8.91 -15.79 8.17
N MET A 72 -8.24 -15.00 7.33
CA MET A 72 -7.93 -15.38 5.96
C MET A 72 -6.87 -16.47 5.85
N VAL A 73 -5.84 -16.45 6.69
CA VAL A 73 -4.85 -17.55 6.80
C VAL A 73 -5.54 -18.88 7.06
N LYS A 74 -6.47 -18.94 8.03
CA LYS A 74 -7.24 -20.17 8.31
C LYS A 74 -8.13 -20.61 7.14
N ARG A 75 -8.67 -19.66 6.38
CA ARG A 75 -9.49 -19.94 5.18
C ARG A 75 -8.65 -20.47 4.02
N ARG A 76 -7.43 -19.96 3.83
CA ARG A 76 -6.46 -20.48 2.85
C ARG A 76 -6.20 -21.97 3.06
N GLU A 77 -6.01 -22.41 4.30
CA GLU A 77 -5.85 -23.84 4.61
C GLU A 77 -7.08 -24.68 4.18
N GLY A 78 -8.28 -24.13 4.35
CA GLY A 78 -9.51 -24.76 3.88
C GLY A 78 -9.56 -24.88 2.35
N LEU A 79 -9.09 -23.85 1.64
CA LEU A 79 -8.99 -23.87 0.19
C LEU A 79 -7.95 -24.89 -0.31
N ILE A 80 -6.81 -24.99 0.39
CA ILE A 80 -5.79 -26.01 0.14
C ILE A 80 -6.41 -27.39 0.32
N ARG A 81 -7.04 -27.68 1.46
CA ARG A 81 -7.70 -28.98 1.69
C ARG A 81 -8.76 -29.33 0.64
N LYS A 82 -9.45 -28.33 0.07
CA LYS A 82 -10.47 -28.53 -0.95
C LYS A 82 -9.89 -28.90 -2.33
N PHE A 83 -8.82 -28.24 -2.74
CA PHE A 83 -8.29 -28.34 -4.12
C PHE A 83 -6.96 -29.10 -4.24
N GLY A 84 -6.32 -29.42 -3.13
CA GLY A 84 -5.12 -30.23 -3.03
C GLY A 84 -4.74 -30.43 -1.55
N PRO A 85 -5.27 -31.47 -0.87
CA PRO A 85 -4.92 -31.80 0.52
C PRO A 85 -3.41 -31.81 0.78
N ASN A 86 -2.62 -32.09 -0.26
CA ASN A 86 -1.21 -31.74 -0.34
C ASN A 86 -1.01 -30.49 -1.23
N PRO A 87 -0.31 -29.43 -0.77
CA PRO A 87 0.00 -28.25 -1.58
C PRO A 87 0.68 -28.55 -2.93
N ARG A 88 1.34 -29.70 -3.09
CA ARG A 88 1.94 -30.14 -4.35
C ARG A 88 0.92 -30.53 -5.44
N GLU A 89 -0.33 -30.77 -5.06
CA GLU A 89 -1.42 -31.14 -5.98
C GLU A 89 -2.16 -29.92 -6.54
N ILE A 90 -1.89 -28.73 -5.99
CA ILE A 90 -2.58 -27.50 -6.39
C ILE A 90 -1.96 -26.97 -7.68
N VAL A 91 -2.81 -26.82 -8.71
CA VAL A 91 -2.44 -26.26 -10.01
C VAL A 91 -2.70 -24.76 -9.99
N SER A 92 -1.68 -23.93 -10.21
CA SER A 92 -1.80 -22.47 -10.07
C SER A 92 -2.88 -21.83 -10.94
N PHE A 93 -3.05 -22.33 -12.17
CA PHE A 93 -4.08 -21.88 -13.11
C PHE A 93 -4.74 -23.12 -13.71
N PRO A 94 -5.77 -23.69 -13.05
CA PRO A 94 -6.40 -24.90 -13.54
C PRO A 94 -7.13 -24.66 -14.86
N PRO A 95 -7.27 -25.68 -15.72
CA PRO A 95 -7.92 -25.54 -17.00
C PRO A 95 -9.41 -25.21 -16.87
N ASP A 96 -9.91 -24.44 -17.83
CA ASP A 96 -11.33 -24.20 -18.09
C ASP A 96 -12.00 -25.50 -18.59
N LYS A 97 -12.20 -26.46 -17.70
CA LYS A 97 -12.88 -27.75 -17.98
C LYS A 97 -13.72 -28.19 -16.78
N ALA A 98 -14.93 -28.66 -17.04
CA ALA A 98 -15.83 -29.18 -16.02
C ALA A 98 -15.32 -30.52 -15.40
N PRO A 99 -15.48 -30.74 -14.08
CA PRO A 99 -16.00 -29.80 -13.08
C PRO A 99 -14.97 -28.69 -12.79
N TRP A 100 -15.37 -27.43 -13.00
CA TRP A 100 -14.45 -26.29 -12.98
C TRP A 100 -13.98 -25.98 -11.54
N PRO A 101 -12.68 -26.10 -11.21
CA PRO A 101 -12.15 -25.54 -9.98
C PRO A 101 -12.04 -24.01 -10.11
N ALA A 102 -12.98 -23.28 -9.50
CA ALA A 102 -13.09 -21.82 -9.69
C ALA A 102 -12.08 -21.07 -8.81
N TYR A 103 -10.80 -21.19 -9.14
CA TYR A 103 -9.72 -20.48 -8.48
C TYR A 103 -8.56 -20.19 -9.42
N THR A 104 -7.76 -19.19 -9.05
CA THR A 104 -6.38 -18.98 -9.45
C THR A 104 -5.48 -19.06 -8.22
N VAL A 105 -4.17 -19.21 -8.41
CA VAL A 105 -3.18 -19.18 -7.32
C VAL A 105 -3.36 -17.96 -6.42
N TRP A 106 -3.76 -16.81 -6.96
CA TRP A 106 -3.94 -15.58 -6.22
C TRP A 106 -5.14 -15.59 -5.27
N ASP A 107 -6.11 -16.49 -5.45
CA ASP A 107 -7.24 -16.64 -4.52
C ASP A 107 -6.80 -17.24 -3.16
N PHE A 108 -5.64 -17.88 -3.12
CA PHE A 108 -5.03 -18.34 -1.87
C PHE A 108 -4.31 -17.22 -1.10
N PHE A 109 -3.95 -16.12 -1.76
CA PHE A 109 -3.11 -15.06 -1.21
C PHE A 109 -3.75 -13.66 -1.32
N PRO A 110 -5.00 -13.45 -0.88
CA PRO A 110 -5.62 -12.14 -1.00
C PRO A 110 -4.96 -11.11 -0.05
N PRO A 111 -4.97 -9.82 -0.40
CA PRO A 111 -4.46 -8.73 0.44
C PRO A 111 -5.46 -8.42 1.57
N ALA A 112 -5.56 -9.34 2.54
CA ALA A 112 -6.59 -9.31 3.56
C ALA A 112 -6.33 -8.32 4.70
N PHE A 113 -5.17 -7.67 4.73
CA PHE A 113 -4.82 -6.70 5.77
C PHE A 113 -5.20 -5.31 5.29
N SER A 114 -6.29 -4.75 5.84
CA SER A 114 -6.65 -3.36 5.60
C SER A 114 -5.53 -2.40 6.02
N CYS A 115 -5.09 -1.56 5.09
CA CYS A 115 -4.20 -0.44 5.35
C CYS A 115 -4.81 0.49 6.42
N PRO A 116 -4.08 0.86 7.48
CA PRO A 116 -4.58 1.75 8.52
C PRO A 116 -4.45 3.25 8.17
N HIS A 117 -4.01 3.59 6.95
CA HIS A 117 -3.75 4.95 6.46
C HIS A 117 -4.40 5.14 5.07
N THR A 118 -4.11 6.27 4.42
CA THR A 118 -4.52 6.51 3.04
C THR A 118 -3.82 5.51 2.10
N VAL A 119 -4.57 4.87 1.21
CA VAL A 119 -4.03 4.00 0.17
C VAL A 119 -3.98 4.79 -1.13
N GLU A 120 -2.79 4.91 -1.72
CA GLU A 120 -2.60 5.67 -2.96
C GLU A 120 -1.73 4.85 -3.92
N ARG A 121 -2.03 4.96 -5.22
CA ARG A 121 -1.16 4.46 -6.28
C ARG A 121 -0.36 5.64 -6.81
N ILE A 122 0.95 5.62 -6.63
CA ILE A 122 1.85 6.73 -7.01
C ILE A 122 2.75 6.31 -8.18
N GLY A 123 3.15 7.26 -9.00
CA GLY A 123 3.86 7.07 -10.26
C GLY A 123 2.92 6.95 -11.46
N ALA A 124 3.46 6.47 -12.58
CA ALA A 124 2.75 6.41 -13.85
C ALA A 124 1.46 5.58 -13.77
N LEU A 125 0.40 6.07 -14.41
CA LEU A 125 -0.79 5.26 -14.70
C LEU A 125 -0.43 4.21 -15.75
N GLY A 126 -1.01 3.00 -15.62
CA GLY A 126 -0.56 1.85 -16.39
C GLY A 126 0.66 1.21 -15.74
N ASP A 127 1.64 0.78 -16.54
CA ASP A 127 2.85 0.15 -16.00
C ASP A 127 3.76 1.15 -15.27
N GLY A 128 4.44 0.71 -14.22
CA GLY A 128 5.44 1.48 -13.46
C GLY A 128 4.98 2.09 -12.13
N GLY A 129 3.75 2.57 -12.01
CA GLY A 129 3.22 3.08 -10.74
C GLY A 129 2.94 1.97 -9.72
N LYS A 130 3.05 2.25 -8.42
CA LYS A 130 2.89 1.23 -7.37
C LYS A 130 1.94 1.67 -6.26
N TRP A 131 1.25 0.71 -5.64
CA TRP A 131 0.37 0.95 -4.49
C TRP A 131 1.17 1.10 -3.18
N LEU A 132 0.91 2.19 -2.45
CA LEU A 132 1.53 2.50 -1.17
C LEU A 132 0.45 2.74 -0.10
N CYS A 133 0.69 2.26 1.12
CA CYS A 133 -0.17 2.54 2.27
C CYS A 133 0.48 3.60 3.16
N GLY A 134 -0.11 4.79 3.22
CA GLY A 134 0.27 5.84 4.17
C GLY A 134 1.46 6.68 3.75
N ILE A 135 1.44 7.25 2.54
CA ILE A 135 2.47 8.21 2.12
C ILE A 135 2.51 9.44 3.03
N ASP A 136 1.37 9.82 3.63
CA ASP A 136 1.24 10.85 4.66
C ASP A 136 2.18 10.62 5.85
N ARG A 137 2.46 9.36 6.19
CA ARG A 137 3.39 8.99 7.27
C ARG A 137 4.85 9.27 6.92
N LEU A 138 5.18 9.33 5.63
CA LEU A 138 6.54 9.52 5.14
C LEU A 138 6.88 10.98 4.82
N GLN A 139 5.87 11.84 4.64
CA GLN A 139 6.06 13.22 4.15
C GLN A 139 7.13 14.00 4.93
N GLU A 140 7.09 13.88 6.25
CA GLU A 140 7.97 14.60 7.19
C GLU A 140 8.91 13.68 7.98
N LYS A 141 9.06 12.40 7.59
CA LYS A 141 9.92 11.46 8.32
C LYS A 141 11.41 11.77 8.04
N PRO A 142 12.18 12.31 9.02
CA PRO A 142 13.53 12.85 8.77
C PRO A 142 14.57 11.80 8.34
N ASP A 143 14.39 10.56 8.78
CA ASP A 143 15.29 9.41 8.57
C ASP A 143 14.67 8.41 7.58
N CYS A 144 13.94 8.89 6.56
CA CYS A 144 13.23 8.02 5.63
C CYS A 144 14.17 7.38 4.59
N ILE A 145 14.22 6.04 4.56
CA ILE A 145 15.05 5.27 3.64
C ILE A 145 14.17 4.41 2.73
N VAL A 146 14.31 4.60 1.42
CA VAL A 146 13.58 3.84 0.39
C VAL A 146 14.58 3.10 -0.48
N TYR A 147 14.39 1.81 -0.65
CA TYR A 147 15.15 1.00 -1.59
C TYR A 147 14.25 0.68 -2.79
N SER A 148 14.72 0.98 -4.00
CA SER A 148 14.02 0.64 -5.25
C SER A 148 14.88 -0.24 -6.14
N ILE A 149 14.55 -1.53 -6.16
CA ILE A 149 15.34 -2.54 -6.86
C ILE A 149 14.63 -2.89 -8.16
N GLY A 150 15.36 -2.78 -9.28
CA GLY A 150 14.80 -2.90 -10.63
C GLY A 150 14.01 -1.65 -11.06
N SER A 151 14.46 -0.49 -10.57
CA SER A 151 14.03 0.79 -11.12
C SER A 151 14.69 0.98 -12.49
N ALA A 152 14.04 0.49 -13.54
CA ALA A 152 14.48 0.67 -14.92
C ALA A 152 14.46 2.16 -15.31
N ALA A 153 14.53 2.45 -16.61
CA ALA A 153 14.49 3.83 -17.13
C ALA A 153 13.16 4.59 -16.88
N SER A 154 12.15 3.95 -16.28
CA SER A 154 10.94 4.63 -15.80
C SER A 154 10.97 4.73 -14.27
N ALA A 155 11.23 5.94 -13.78
CA ALA A 155 11.39 6.21 -12.34
C ALA A 155 10.25 7.07 -11.78
N SER A 156 9.03 6.92 -12.33
CA SER A 156 7.88 7.75 -11.97
C SER A 156 7.42 7.55 -10.52
N PHE A 157 7.47 6.31 -10.01
CA PHE A 157 7.20 6.00 -8.60
C PHE A 157 8.18 6.73 -7.67
N GLU A 158 9.47 6.64 -7.97
CA GLU A 158 10.53 7.24 -7.18
C GLU A 158 10.44 8.77 -7.22
N ALA A 159 10.17 9.33 -8.40
CA ALA A 159 10.02 10.77 -8.59
C ALA A 159 8.83 11.33 -7.81
N GLU A 160 7.64 10.69 -7.88
CA GLU A 160 6.47 11.15 -7.13
C GLU A 160 6.66 10.97 -5.62
N LEU A 161 7.27 9.87 -5.18
CA LEU A 161 7.61 9.67 -3.77
C LEU A 161 8.55 10.78 -3.26
N LEU A 162 9.58 11.14 -4.04
CA LEU A 162 10.48 12.24 -3.70
C LEU A 162 9.76 13.57 -3.69
N ALA A 163 8.90 13.86 -4.67
CA ALA A 163 8.14 15.10 -4.71
C ALA A 163 7.21 15.25 -3.50
N ARG A 164 6.63 14.14 -3.01
CA ARG A 164 5.70 14.14 -1.88
C ARG A 164 6.34 14.03 -0.49
N THR A 165 7.65 13.83 -0.40
CA THR A 165 8.37 13.68 0.87
C THR A 165 9.54 14.65 1.00
N ARG A 166 9.76 15.21 2.19
CA ARG A 166 10.85 16.18 2.43
C ARG A 166 12.21 15.53 2.59
N HIS A 167 12.25 14.34 3.18
CA HIS A 167 13.49 13.78 3.72
C HIS A 167 13.81 12.38 3.20
N CYS A 168 12.89 11.71 2.51
CA CYS A 168 13.15 10.37 2.00
C CYS A 168 14.34 10.37 1.05
N GLN A 169 15.26 9.45 1.29
CA GLN A 169 16.36 9.12 0.39
C GLN A 169 16.02 7.84 -0.38
N VAL A 170 16.13 7.89 -1.70
CA VAL A 170 15.86 6.75 -2.59
C VAL A 170 17.17 6.14 -3.06
N TRP A 171 17.38 4.87 -2.74
CA TRP A 171 18.53 4.07 -3.14
C TRP A 171 18.09 3.05 -4.18
N ALA A 172 18.48 3.26 -5.43
CA ALA A 172 18.10 2.42 -6.54
C ALA A 172 19.23 1.54 -7.04
N TYR A 173 18.86 0.31 -7.39
CA TYR A 173 19.77 -0.72 -7.87
C TYR A 173 19.17 -1.39 -9.11
N ASP A 174 19.78 -1.15 -10.26
CA ASP A 174 19.36 -1.74 -11.52
C ASP A 174 20.54 -1.80 -12.50
N PHE A 175 20.97 -3.01 -12.85
CA PHE A 175 22.10 -3.23 -13.75
C PHE A 175 21.80 -2.98 -15.23
N THR A 176 20.53 -2.82 -15.61
CA THR A 176 20.09 -2.64 -17.00
C THR A 176 20.24 -1.20 -17.48
N THR A 177 20.35 -0.24 -16.56
CA THR A 177 20.51 1.19 -16.86
C THR A 177 21.73 1.78 -16.16
N LYS A 178 22.12 3.00 -16.54
CA LYS A 178 23.27 3.71 -15.94
C LYS A 178 22.86 4.69 -14.83
N GLY A 179 21.57 4.92 -14.65
CA GLY A 179 21.03 5.97 -13.79
C GLY A 179 19.51 6.02 -13.87
N PHE A 180 18.90 6.86 -13.03
CA PHE A 180 17.48 7.13 -13.08
C PHE A 180 17.05 7.74 -14.43
N GLY A 181 15.77 7.52 -14.78
CA GLY A 181 15.10 8.14 -15.91
C GLY A 181 14.92 9.65 -15.79
N ASP A 182 14.31 10.25 -16.82
CA ASP A 182 14.03 11.68 -16.87
C ASP A 182 13.05 12.12 -15.77
N GLU A 183 12.19 11.23 -15.26
CA GLU A 183 11.25 11.55 -14.19
C GLU A 183 11.95 12.05 -12.92
N VAL A 184 13.15 11.53 -12.63
CA VAL A 184 13.98 11.98 -11.50
C VAL A 184 15.03 12.98 -11.96
N THR A 185 15.64 12.78 -13.13
CA THR A 185 16.82 13.54 -13.53
C THR A 185 16.54 14.81 -14.31
N ARG A 186 15.34 14.96 -14.86
CA ARG A 186 14.84 16.15 -15.57
C ARG A 186 13.30 16.16 -15.47
N PRO A 187 12.73 16.20 -14.26
CA PRO A 187 11.29 15.99 -14.01
C PRO A 187 10.40 16.82 -14.96
N HIS A 188 10.62 18.13 -15.08
CA HIS A 188 9.86 19.01 -15.97
C HIS A 188 9.92 18.67 -17.46
N ALA A 189 10.97 17.98 -17.90
CA ALA A 189 11.11 17.49 -19.28
C ALA A 189 10.54 16.08 -19.47
N SER A 190 10.22 15.37 -18.39
CA SER A 190 9.64 14.03 -18.45
C SER A 190 8.20 14.07 -18.96
N GLU A 191 7.82 13.05 -19.72
CA GLU A 191 6.43 12.87 -20.17
C GLU A 191 5.50 12.68 -18.96
N PHE A 192 5.95 11.93 -17.96
CA PHE A 192 5.19 11.69 -16.73
C PHE A 192 4.79 13.00 -16.05
N PHE A 193 5.74 13.90 -15.82
CA PHE A 193 5.44 15.18 -15.19
C PHE A 193 4.45 16.00 -16.02
N ARG A 194 4.75 16.20 -17.31
CA ARG A 194 3.93 17.05 -18.20
C ARG A 194 2.49 16.57 -18.34
N LEU A 195 2.28 15.26 -18.38
CA LEU A 195 0.95 14.70 -18.65
C LEU A 195 0.16 14.37 -17.38
N PHE A 196 0.84 14.05 -16.27
CA PHE A 196 0.18 13.49 -15.09
C PHE A 196 0.45 14.25 -13.79
N ALA A 197 1.58 14.95 -13.64
CA ALA A 197 1.88 15.69 -12.40
C ALA A 197 1.53 17.18 -12.49
N ASP A 198 1.96 17.86 -13.57
CA ASP A 198 1.74 19.29 -13.80
C ASP A 198 0.25 19.70 -13.74
N PRO A 199 -0.70 18.94 -14.33
CA PRO A 199 -2.11 19.30 -14.27
C PRO A 199 -2.74 19.21 -12.87
N LEU A 200 -2.08 18.56 -11.90
CA LEU A 200 -2.55 18.39 -10.53
C LEU A 200 -1.96 19.42 -9.55
N LEU A 201 -0.95 20.18 -9.98
CA LEU A 201 -0.32 21.21 -9.18
C LEU A 201 -1.17 22.51 -9.19
N PRO A 202 -1.30 23.23 -8.06
CA PRO A 202 -0.73 22.97 -6.74
C PRO A 202 -1.57 22.03 -5.86
N GLU A 203 -2.83 21.80 -6.17
CA GLU A 203 -3.85 21.17 -5.29
C GLU A 203 -3.41 19.86 -4.61
N PHE A 204 -2.60 19.06 -5.29
CA PHE A 204 -2.19 17.74 -4.81
C PHE A 204 -0.84 17.73 -4.06
N TYR A 205 0.07 18.64 -4.42
CA TYR A 205 1.43 18.64 -3.86
C TYR A 205 1.67 19.79 -2.88
N SER A 206 0.94 20.91 -3.02
CA SER A 206 0.93 21.94 -1.99
C SER A 206 0.28 21.38 -0.73
N SER A 207 0.92 21.62 0.42
CA SER A 207 0.28 21.35 1.71
C SER A 207 -1.04 22.13 1.74
N ALA A 208 -2.12 21.40 1.98
CA ALA A 208 -3.52 21.84 2.00
C ALA A 208 -3.78 23.28 2.55
N PRO A 209 -4.91 23.91 2.17
CA PRO A 209 -5.18 25.32 2.46
C PRO A 209 -5.18 25.59 3.97
N GLY A 210 -4.31 26.49 4.44
CA GLY A 210 -4.35 27.04 5.80
C GLY A 210 -3.12 26.79 6.67
N ILE A 211 -2.06 26.14 6.17
CA ILE A 211 -0.73 26.21 6.79
C ILE A 211 0.05 27.26 6.00
N GLU A 212 0.04 28.50 6.50
CA GLU A 212 1.07 29.47 6.10
C GLU A 212 2.43 28.88 6.48
N ASP A 213 3.33 28.80 5.51
CA ASP A 213 4.76 28.55 5.72
C ASP A 213 5.35 29.75 6.50
N THR A 214 4.98 29.88 7.76
CA THR A 214 5.56 30.82 8.70
C THR A 214 6.17 30.01 9.82
N GLU A 215 7.41 29.60 9.62
CA GLU A 215 8.47 29.84 10.61
C GLU A 215 9.82 29.38 10.04
N THR A 216 10.71 30.37 9.87
CA THR A 216 12.18 30.27 9.72
C THR A 216 12.83 30.08 8.35
N GLY A 217 12.12 30.28 7.24
CA GLY A 217 12.72 30.50 5.92
C GLY A 217 12.24 31.81 5.32
N THR A 218 13.11 32.54 4.63
CA THR A 218 12.81 33.78 3.90
C THR A 218 11.45 33.74 3.17
N ALA A 219 10.62 34.76 3.39
CA ALA A 219 9.38 34.96 2.66
C ALA A 219 9.63 34.94 1.14
N GLY A 220 9.01 33.99 0.42
CA GLY A 220 8.76 34.14 -1.02
C GLY A 220 9.32 33.09 -1.99
N GLU A 221 9.93 31.99 -1.56
CA GLU A 221 10.23 30.88 -2.49
C GLU A 221 9.08 29.86 -2.47
N GLU A 222 8.27 29.85 -3.52
CA GLU A 222 7.32 28.75 -3.78
C GLU A 222 8.09 27.43 -3.72
N ARG A 223 7.64 26.49 -2.88
CA ARG A 223 8.26 25.18 -2.78
C ARG A 223 8.09 24.44 -4.10
N GLU A 224 9.18 24.29 -4.83
CA GLU A 224 9.22 23.49 -6.05
C GLU A 224 9.34 22.00 -5.70
N TYR A 225 8.21 21.30 -5.63
CA TYR A 225 8.13 19.86 -5.32
C TYR A 225 8.89 18.99 -6.33
N TRP A 226 9.02 19.47 -7.56
CA TRP A 226 9.62 18.77 -8.68
C TRP A 226 10.96 19.41 -9.12
N ASP A 227 11.68 20.04 -8.18
CA ASP A 227 13.02 20.59 -8.45
C ASP A 227 14.04 19.47 -8.66
N ASP A 228 14.64 19.46 -9.86
CA ASP A 228 15.63 18.47 -10.28
C ASP A 228 16.82 18.38 -9.31
N ARG A 229 17.27 19.52 -8.75
CA ARG A 229 18.40 19.51 -7.80
C ARG A 229 18.03 18.82 -6.49
N SER A 230 16.86 19.12 -5.94
CA SER A 230 16.30 18.51 -4.72
C SER A 230 16.07 17.01 -4.89
N LEU A 231 15.51 16.58 -6.03
CA LEU A 231 15.26 15.18 -6.33
C LEU A 231 16.60 14.43 -6.45
N LYS A 232 17.53 14.94 -7.26
CA LYS A 232 18.88 14.34 -7.42
C LYS A 232 19.63 14.23 -6.11
N ALA A 233 19.60 15.26 -5.27
CA ALA A 233 20.33 15.29 -4.00
C ALA A 233 19.89 14.19 -3.01
N ARG A 234 18.66 13.68 -3.14
CA ARG A 234 18.10 12.62 -2.30
C ARG A 234 18.07 11.25 -2.98
N THR A 235 18.73 11.12 -4.13
CA THR A 235 18.76 9.87 -4.90
C THR A 235 20.16 9.30 -4.99
N HIS A 236 20.24 7.98 -4.93
CA HIS A 236 21.50 7.23 -5.00
C HIS A 236 21.30 6.05 -5.93
N PHE A 237 21.97 6.06 -7.10
CA PHE A 237 21.83 5.00 -8.09
C PHE A 237 23.10 4.17 -8.19
N LYS A 238 22.97 2.84 -8.28
CA LYS A 238 24.06 1.92 -8.62
C LYS A 238 23.62 0.92 -9.70
N PRO A 239 24.39 0.76 -10.79
CA PRO A 239 24.07 -0.20 -11.84
C PRO A 239 24.48 -1.63 -11.45
N TRP A 240 23.91 -2.14 -10.36
CA TRP A 240 24.28 -3.42 -9.76
C TRP A 240 23.10 -4.40 -9.80
N VAL A 241 23.40 -5.69 -9.88
CA VAL A 241 22.39 -6.75 -9.73
C VAL A 241 22.11 -6.94 -8.25
N VAL A 242 20.82 -7.02 -7.90
CA VAL A 242 20.40 -7.52 -6.59
C VAL A 242 19.89 -8.94 -6.74
N ALA A 243 20.44 -9.86 -5.95
CA ALA A 243 20.17 -11.28 -6.05
C ALA A 243 20.17 -11.96 -4.66
N GLY A 244 19.81 -13.24 -4.63
CA GLY A 244 19.88 -14.06 -3.42
C GLY A 244 21.29 -14.40 -2.94
N ARG A 245 22.35 -14.00 -3.67
CA ARG A 245 23.75 -14.32 -3.38
C ARG A 245 24.70 -13.19 -3.77
N GLU A 246 25.89 -13.20 -3.20
CA GLU A 246 26.98 -12.30 -3.54
C GLU A 246 27.78 -12.83 -4.75
N GLN A 247 28.21 -11.93 -5.64
CA GLN A 247 29.16 -12.19 -6.71
C GLN A 247 30.06 -10.96 -6.87
N LEU A 248 31.16 -10.94 -6.11
CA LEU A 248 32.00 -9.74 -5.89
C LEU A 248 33.48 -9.93 -6.28
N ALA A 249 33.87 -11.08 -6.82
CA ALA A 249 35.27 -11.38 -7.13
C ALA A 249 35.83 -10.45 -8.23
N PRO A 250 37.15 -10.14 -8.21
CA PRO A 250 37.77 -9.35 -9.29
C PRO A 250 37.54 -10.02 -10.66
N GLY A 251 36.82 -9.34 -11.57
CA GLY A 251 36.43 -9.87 -12.88
C GLY A 251 34.96 -10.26 -13.03
N ASP A 252 34.20 -10.34 -11.93
CA ASP A 252 32.76 -10.59 -11.99
C ASP A 252 32.01 -9.38 -12.59
N GLU A 253 31.33 -9.60 -13.71
CA GLU A 253 30.43 -8.64 -14.36
C GLU A 253 29.14 -9.33 -14.81
N PRO A 254 27.95 -8.84 -14.39
CA PRO A 254 27.73 -7.78 -13.41
C PRO A 254 28.01 -8.24 -11.97
N LYS A 255 28.34 -7.29 -11.09
CA LYS A 255 28.41 -7.52 -9.64
C LYS A 255 27.01 -7.82 -9.09
N MET A 256 26.92 -8.83 -8.22
CA MET A 256 25.66 -9.19 -7.53
C MET A 256 25.78 -8.94 -6.03
N TYR A 257 24.79 -8.27 -5.48
CA TYR A 257 24.68 -7.97 -4.06
C TYR A 257 23.38 -8.53 -3.48
N THR A 258 23.42 -8.91 -2.20
CA THR A 258 22.19 -9.16 -1.44
C THR A 258 21.67 -7.87 -0.80
N ILE A 259 20.37 -7.81 -0.47
CA ILE A 259 19.75 -6.65 0.20
C ILE A 259 20.48 -6.33 1.51
N GLN A 260 20.77 -7.34 2.34
CA GLN A 260 21.47 -7.16 3.61
C GLN A 260 22.89 -6.61 3.45
N SER A 261 23.59 -6.94 2.36
CA SER A 261 24.90 -6.35 2.07
C SER A 261 24.79 -4.91 1.62
N LEU A 262 23.80 -4.56 0.79
CA LEU A 262 23.52 -3.17 0.42
C LEU A 262 23.17 -2.32 1.64
N MET A 263 22.33 -2.83 2.55
CA MET A 263 22.02 -2.20 3.83
C MET A 263 23.30 -1.95 4.65
N ARG A 264 24.14 -2.97 4.81
CA ARG A 264 25.41 -2.85 5.54
C ARG A 264 26.36 -1.83 4.93
N MET A 265 26.53 -1.84 3.60
CA MET A 265 27.42 -0.91 2.90
C MET A 265 26.97 0.54 3.06
N ASN A 266 25.66 0.78 3.09
CA ASN A 266 25.11 2.13 3.26
C ASN A 266 24.94 2.52 4.74
N GLY A 267 25.22 1.62 5.69
CA GLY A 267 25.00 1.87 7.12
C GLY A 267 23.53 1.94 7.54
N HIS A 268 22.62 1.36 6.75
CA HIS A 268 21.19 1.36 7.04
C HIS A 268 20.79 0.16 7.88
N MET A 269 20.11 0.42 9.00
CA MET A 269 19.54 -0.61 9.88
C MET A 269 18.06 -0.89 9.59
N HIS A 270 17.40 -0.03 8.80
CA HIS A 270 15.99 -0.12 8.48
C HIS A 270 15.73 0.43 7.08
N ILE A 271 14.72 -0.12 6.39
CA ILE A 271 14.17 0.38 5.13
C ILE A 271 12.69 0.69 5.37
N ASP A 272 12.25 1.93 5.15
CA ASP A 272 10.84 2.30 5.30
C ASP A 272 9.98 1.71 4.18
N VAL A 273 10.45 1.80 2.94
CA VAL A 273 9.79 1.23 1.76
C VAL A 273 10.81 0.49 0.91
N LEU A 274 10.59 -0.80 0.70
CA LEU A 274 11.39 -1.67 -0.17
C LEU A 274 10.55 -2.02 -1.40
N LYS A 275 10.87 -1.46 -2.56
CA LYS A 275 10.35 -1.89 -3.87
C LYS A 275 11.28 -2.94 -4.48
N VAL A 276 10.72 -4.06 -4.93
CA VAL A 276 11.44 -5.16 -5.58
C VAL A 276 10.72 -5.55 -6.87
N ASP A 277 11.37 -5.34 -8.00
CA ASP A 277 10.79 -5.59 -9.31
C ASP A 277 11.90 -6.06 -10.27
N ILE A 278 12.31 -7.34 -10.20
CA ILE A 278 13.61 -7.81 -10.73
C ILE A 278 13.49 -9.04 -11.63
N GLU A 279 12.40 -9.16 -12.37
CA GLU A 279 12.23 -10.08 -13.50
C GLU A 279 12.70 -11.52 -13.20
N GLY A 280 12.10 -12.15 -12.18
CA GLY A 280 12.29 -13.57 -11.85
C GLY A 280 13.30 -13.86 -10.74
N TRP A 281 14.04 -12.86 -10.26
CA TRP A 281 15.00 -12.99 -9.16
C TRP A 281 14.39 -12.77 -7.77
N GLU A 282 13.08 -12.49 -7.70
CA GLU A 282 12.39 -12.11 -6.46
C GLU A 282 12.46 -13.20 -5.40
N PHE A 283 12.20 -14.45 -5.80
CA PHE A 283 12.12 -15.57 -4.88
C PHE A 283 13.45 -15.83 -4.18
N ASP A 284 14.55 -15.82 -4.94
CA ASP A 284 15.88 -16.06 -4.38
C ASP A 284 16.36 -14.87 -3.55
N THR A 285 16.09 -13.65 -4.02
CA THR A 285 16.38 -12.41 -3.28
C THR A 285 15.64 -12.38 -1.95
N LEU A 286 14.34 -12.65 -1.94
CA LEU A 286 13.54 -12.69 -0.71
C LEU A 286 13.96 -13.84 0.21
N ARG A 287 14.25 -15.04 -0.32
CA ARG A 287 14.71 -16.17 0.51
C ARG A 287 16.00 -15.84 1.26
N SER A 288 16.93 -15.18 0.57
CA SER A 288 18.19 -14.71 1.14
C SER A 288 17.94 -13.65 2.21
N PHE A 289 17.14 -12.64 1.89
CA PHE A 289 16.84 -11.55 2.82
C PHE A 289 16.10 -12.03 4.08
N LEU A 290 15.09 -12.89 3.92
CA LEU A 290 14.40 -13.56 5.02
C LEU A 290 15.31 -14.50 5.81
N GLY A 291 16.32 -15.09 5.16
CA GLY A 291 17.30 -15.95 5.83
C GLY A 291 18.28 -15.17 6.72
N ALA A 292 18.47 -13.88 6.43
CA ALA A 292 19.34 -12.98 7.19
C ALA A 292 18.64 -12.32 8.40
N ALA A 293 17.32 -12.48 8.57
CA ALA A 293 16.57 -11.90 9.68
C ALA A 293 16.80 -12.71 10.98
N GLU A 294 17.73 -12.26 11.82
CA GLU A 294 18.17 -12.97 13.04
C GLU A 294 17.04 -13.23 14.05
N ASP A 295 16.17 -12.24 14.27
CA ASP A 295 15.03 -12.32 15.19
C ASP A 295 13.74 -12.82 14.50
N GLY A 296 13.86 -13.22 13.24
CA GLY A 296 12.74 -13.61 12.40
C GLY A 296 11.82 -12.45 12.01
N THR A 297 12.24 -11.19 12.12
CA THR A 297 11.51 -10.01 11.65
C THR A 297 12.35 -9.25 10.60
N LEU A 298 11.73 -8.87 9.48
CA LEU A 298 12.45 -8.08 8.48
C LEU A 298 12.63 -6.62 8.95
N PRO A 299 13.80 -6.00 8.71
CA PRO A 299 14.04 -4.58 9.01
C PRO A 299 13.39 -3.67 7.95
N VAL A 300 12.15 -3.96 7.56
CA VAL A 300 11.40 -3.26 6.52
C VAL A 300 10.03 -2.82 7.03
N GLY A 301 9.65 -1.56 6.82
CA GLY A 301 8.32 -1.04 7.17
C GLY A 301 7.22 -1.50 6.22
N GLN A 302 7.41 -1.23 4.92
CA GLN A 302 6.58 -1.72 3.82
C GLN A 302 7.43 -2.32 2.70
N MET A 303 6.90 -3.36 2.05
CA MET A 303 7.53 -3.99 0.88
C MET A 303 6.54 -4.00 -0.27
N ILE A 304 6.94 -3.46 -1.41
CA ILE A 304 6.21 -3.52 -2.67
C ILE A 304 6.97 -4.48 -3.57
N ILE A 305 6.33 -5.50 -4.10
CA ILE A 305 7.02 -6.52 -4.90
C ILE A 305 6.16 -7.01 -6.05
N GLU A 306 6.73 -7.07 -7.26
CA GLU A 306 6.13 -7.79 -8.38
C GLU A 306 6.58 -9.26 -8.36
N LEU A 307 5.64 -10.17 -8.14
CA LEU A 307 5.94 -11.60 -8.13
C LEU A 307 5.80 -12.18 -9.53
N HIS A 308 6.94 -12.54 -10.11
CA HIS A 308 7.05 -13.29 -11.35
C HIS A 308 6.91 -14.80 -11.09
N LEU A 309 5.72 -15.38 -11.35
CA LEU A 309 5.48 -16.78 -11.03
C LEU A 309 6.14 -17.76 -12.00
N TRP A 310 6.01 -17.56 -13.33
CA TRP A 310 6.60 -18.35 -14.42
C TRP A 310 6.89 -19.82 -14.09
N ASP A 311 5.86 -20.68 -14.24
CA ASP A 311 5.87 -22.12 -13.96
C ASP A 311 6.19 -22.54 -12.51
N ARG A 312 6.43 -21.60 -11.60
CA ARG A 312 6.74 -21.93 -10.21
C ARG A 312 5.56 -22.63 -9.54
N PRO A 313 5.80 -23.76 -8.86
CA PRO A 313 4.72 -24.54 -8.29
C PRO A 313 4.12 -23.87 -7.06
N PHE A 314 2.82 -24.09 -6.85
CA PHE A 314 2.06 -23.52 -5.75
C PHE A 314 2.73 -23.69 -4.38
N TYR A 315 3.26 -24.88 -4.08
CA TYR A 315 3.89 -25.17 -2.78
C TYR A 315 5.12 -24.29 -2.50
N ASP A 316 5.83 -23.86 -3.54
CA ASP A 316 7.01 -23.02 -3.42
C ASP A 316 6.62 -21.56 -3.10
N LEU A 317 5.58 -21.06 -3.78
CA LEU A 317 4.98 -19.77 -3.44
C LEU A 317 4.40 -19.78 -2.02
N LEU A 318 3.66 -20.82 -1.65
CA LEU A 318 3.10 -20.96 -0.31
C LEU A 318 4.20 -20.92 0.76
N ALA A 319 5.30 -21.66 0.57
CA ALA A 319 6.40 -21.69 1.52
C ALA A 319 7.08 -20.31 1.69
N LEU A 320 7.28 -19.57 0.60
CA LEU A 320 7.79 -18.19 0.68
C LEU A 320 6.80 -17.26 1.39
N TRP A 321 5.52 -17.35 1.03
CA TRP A 321 4.47 -16.50 1.60
C TRP A 321 4.33 -16.70 3.11
N GLU A 322 4.32 -17.94 3.58
CA GLU A 322 4.27 -18.24 5.01
C GLU A 322 5.52 -17.76 5.75
N ARG A 323 6.70 -17.74 5.11
CA ARG A 323 7.90 -17.11 5.68
C ARG A 323 7.74 -15.60 5.83
N LEU A 324 7.16 -14.92 4.83
CA LEU A 324 6.84 -13.49 4.91
C LEU A 324 5.85 -13.20 6.04
N GLU A 325 4.80 -14.02 6.18
CA GLU A 325 3.81 -13.90 7.26
C GLU A 325 4.46 -14.08 8.64
N ARG A 326 5.34 -15.08 8.80
CA ARG A 326 6.13 -15.27 10.02
C ARG A 326 7.04 -14.08 10.30
N ALA A 327 7.59 -13.46 9.25
CA ALA A 327 8.41 -12.26 9.34
C ALA A 327 7.66 -10.95 9.64
N GLY A 328 6.34 -11.03 9.80
CA GLY A 328 5.49 -9.88 10.14
C GLY A 328 4.87 -9.20 8.93
N MET A 329 5.14 -9.66 7.70
CA MET A 329 4.57 -9.06 6.50
C MET A 329 3.10 -9.44 6.33
N ARG A 330 2.27 -8.47 5.93
CA ARG A 330 0.84 -8.61 5.69
C ARG A 330 0.47 -7.93 4.40
N ALA A 331 -0.06 -8.68 3.44
CA ALA A 331 -0.49 -8.12 2.15
C ALA A 331 -1.67 -7.16 2.33
N THR A 332 -1.52 -5.92 1.86
CA THR A 332 -2.48 -4.81 2.02
C THR A 332 -3.12 -4.38 0.72
N SER A 333 -2.40 -4.51 -0.40
CA SER A 333 -2.90 -4.29 -1.74
C SER A 333 -2.33 -5.34 -2.68
N ARG A 334 -3.01 -5.53 -3.82
CA ARG A 334 -2.45 -6.25 -4.95
C ARG A 334 -2.92 -5.63 -6.26
N GLU A 335 -2.08 -5.69 -7.27
CA GLU A 335 -2.40 -5.32 -8.64
C GLU A 335 -1.97 -6.44 -9.58
N ILE A 336 -2.90 -6.97 -10.37
CA ILE A 336 -2.58 -7.97 -11.38
C ILE A 336 -1.96 -7.22 -12.57
N ASN A 337 -0.85 -7.71 -13.12
CA ASN A 337 -0.26 -7.12 -14.32
C ASN A 337 -1.12 -7.48 -15.55
N LEU A 338 -2.16 -6.68 -15.78
CA LEU A 338 -3.11 -6.88 -16.88
C LEU A 338 -2.51 -6.56 -18.24
N VAL A 339 -1.43 -5.77 -18.30
CA VAL A 339 -0.67 -5.54 -19.53
C VAL A 339 -0.01 -6.86 -19.95
N TYR A 340 0.73 -7.51 -19.05
CA TYR A 340 1.30 -8.84 -19.25
C TYR A 340 0.24 -9.86 -19.66
N ALA A 341 -0.86 -9.94 -18.92
CA ALA A 341 -1.94 -10.87 -19.23
C ALA A 341 -2.59 -10.62 -20.61
N ASN A 342 -2.62 -9.37 -21.08
CA ASN A 342 -3.20 -9.03 -22.36
C ASN A 342 -2.30 -9.38 -23.56
N TYR A 343 -0.97 -9.27 -23.45
CA TYR A 343 -0.07 -9.64 -24.56
C TYR A 343 0.37 -11.10 -24.52
N ASN A 344 0.47 -11.73 -23.35
CA ASN A 344 0.73 -13.17 -23.19
C ASN A 344 -0.58 -13.96 -23.12
N ARG A 345 -1.43 -13.80 -24.14
CA ARG A 345 -2.70 -14.54 -24.19
C ARG A 345 -2.42 -16.05 -24.30
N GLY A 346 -2.91 -16.82 -23.33
CA GLY A 346 -2.78 -18.28 -23.32
C GLY A 346 -2.03 -18.84 -22.11
N VAL A 347 -1.39 -17.98 -21.32
CA VAL A 347 -0.89 -18.34 -19.98
C VAL A 347 -1.81 -17.77 -18.89
N GLY A 348 -1.58 -18.19 -17.64
CA GLY A 348 -2.24 -17.61 -16.49
C GLY A 348 -1.82 -16.15 -16.25
N ALA A 349 -2.52 -15.44 -15.37
CA ALA A 349 -2.07 -14.13 -14.91
C ALA A 349 -0.87 -14.31 -13.96
N GLU A 350 0.33 -14.54 -14.49
CA GLU A 350 1.49 -15.01 -13.72
C GLU A 350 2.26 -13.92 -12.98
N LEU A 351 1.96 -12.65 -13.24
CA LEU A 351 2.61 -11.49 -12.63
C LEU A 351 1.61 -10.71 -11.79
N VAL A 352 1.96 -10.52 -10.52
CA VAL A 352 1.16 -9.75 -9.56
C VAL A 352 2.05 -8.94 -8.65
N GLU A 353 1.72 -7.66 -8.56
CA GLU A 353 2.29 -6.77 -7.56
C GLU A 353 1.55 -6.92 -6.24
N TYR A 354 2.30 -6.99 -5.14
CA TYR A 354 1.77 -6.92 -3.78
C TYR A 354 2.44 -5.80 -3.00
N THR A 355 1.62 -5.08 -2.24
CA THR A 355 2.09 -4.22 -1.15
C THR A 355 1.93 -4.97 0.15
N PHE A 356 3.00 -5.09 0.92
CA PHE A 356 3.02 -5.68 2.24
C PHE A 356 3.36 -4.63 3.30
N MET A 357 2.71 -4.73 4.45
CA MET A 357 3.04 -3.98 5.65
C MET A 357 3.64 -4.91 6.70
N ASN A 358 4.72 -4.48 7.36
CA ASN A 358 5.27 -5.19 8.51
C ASN A 358 4.53 -4.79 9.79
N VAL A 359 3.99 -5.76 10.52
CA VAL A 359 3.26 -5.51 11.77
C VAL A 359 4.06 -5.82 13.04
N LYS A 360 5.34 -6.20 12.91
CA LYS A 360 6.18 -6.68 14.03
C LYS A 360 7.32 -5.75 14.45
N ASN A 361 7.80 -4.86 13.58
CA ASN A 361 9.00 -4.05 13.85
C ASN A 361 8.72 -2.61 14.33
N GLY A 362 7.48 -2.29 14.72
CA GLY A 362 7.14 -0.98 15.31
C GLY A 362 7.35 0.21 14.36
N ASN A 363 7.36 -0.02 13.04
CA ASN A 363 7.53 1.04 12.05
C ASN A 363 6.42 2.11 12.12
N ILE A 364 6.66 3.23 11.44
CA ILE A 364 5.79 4.41 11.43
C ILE A 364 4.37 4.14 10.90
N PHE A 365 4.16 3.05 10.15
CA PHE A 365 2.86 2.68 9.62
C PHE A 365 1.98 1.91 10.62
N VAL A 366 2.56 1.38 11.71
CA VAL A 366 1.81 0.57 12.69
C VAL A 366 1.85 1.11 14.11
N ALA A 367 2.74 2.08 14.37
CA ALA A 367 2.85 2.78 15.65
C ALA A 367 3.04 4.28 15.42
N ASP A 368 2.51 5.08 16.35
CA ASP A 368 2.84 6.49 16.44
C ASP A 368 4.17 6.65 17.19
N ARG A 369 4.98 7.62 16.76
CA ARG A 369 6.18 7.99 17.53
C ARG A 369 5.73 8.44 18.92
N ALA A 370 6.41 7.99 19.96
CA ALA A 370 6.24 8.59 21.28
C ALA A 370 6.50 10.09 21.15
N ALA A 371 5.56 10.92 21.63
CA ALA A 371 5.78 12.35 21.66
C ALA A 371 7.10 12.61 22.44
N PRO A 372 7.98 13.51 21.96
CA PRO A 372 9.15 13.87 22.74
C PRO A 372 8.67 14.32 24.12
N SER A 373 9.20 13.67 25.18
CA SER A 373 8.93 14.08 26.55
C SER A 373 9.36 15.53 26.67
N ILE A 374 8.42 16.42 26.98
CA ILE A 374 8.76 17.77 27.43
C ILE A 374 9.42 17.59 28.80
N GLU A 375 10.73 17.38 28.82
CA GLU A 375 11.53 17.66 30.01
C GLU A 375 11.35 19.15 30.28
N LYS A 376 10.50 19.46 31.25
CA LYS A 376 10.51 20.78 31.86
C LYS A 376 11.87 20.92 32.51
N ASP A 377 12.74 21.67 31.84
CA ASP A 377 13.94 22.26 32.43
C ASP A 377 13.48 23.21 33.54
N VAL A 378 13.23 22.63 34.73
CA VAL A 378 13.03 23.40 35.96
C VAL A 378 14.42 23.86 36.35
N ARG A 379 14.79 25.05 35.88
CA ARG A 379 15.87 25.81 36.51
C ARG A 379 15.36 26.18 37.91
N GLU A 380 15.93 25.52 38.91
CA GLU A 380 15.96 26.03 40.28
C GLU A 380 16.75 27.34 40.23
N ASP A 381 16.02 28.46 40.28
CA ASP A 381 16.58 29.73 40.72
C ASP A 381 16.80 29.60 42.24
N ASP A 382 18.05 29.34 42.63
CA ASP A 382 18.51 29.48 44.02
C ASP A 382 18.61 30.98 44.36
N ASP A 383 17.74 31.44 45.27
CA ASP A 383 17.85 32.70 46.03
C ASP A 383 18.29 32.41 47.48
#